data_AF-A0A969BK32-F1
#
_entry.id   AF-A0A969BK32-F1
#
_cell.length_a   1.000
_cell.length_b   1.000
_cell.length_c   1.000
_cell.angle_alpha   90.00
_cell.angle_beta   90.00
_cell.angle_gamma   90.00
#
_symmetry.space_group_name_H-M   'P 1'
#
loop_
_entity.id
_entity.type
_entity.pdbx_description
1 polymer ?
#
loop_
_entity_poly.entity_id
_entity_poly.type
_entity_poly.pdbx_seq_one_letter_code
_entity_poly.pdbx_strand_id
1 'polypeptide(L)'
;MNDIQDVQQAAPHKAAEFDQDHAIKELKHYLPAQASLKDFIHHNSLHAFQNLPFHEAAQTATELFGYKTRLTLKEYRQLYADKR
;
A
#
# COMPACT_ATOMS: atom_id res chain seq x y z
N MET A 1 -68.21 -7.17 19.29
CA MET A 1 -67.75 -7.38 17.91
C MET A 1 -66.66 -6.35 17.62
N ASN A 2 -65.44 -6.74 17.97
CA ASN A 2 -64.15 -6.30 17.42
C ASN A 2 -64.21 -5.94 15.93
N ASP A 3 -63.35 -5.15 15.31
CA ASP A 3 -62.18 -4.36 15.68
C ASP A 3 -62.02 -3.41 14.49
N ILE A 4 -62.13 -2.10 14.68
CA ILE A 4 -61.55 -1.14 13.74
C ILE A 4 -60.89 -0.06 14.60
N GLN A 5 -59.83 -0.48 15.30
CA GLN A 5 -58.88 0.42 15.91
C GLN A 5 -58.02 1.05 14.81
N ASP A 6 -57.90 2.36 14.88
CA ASP A 6 -56.71 3.13 14.56
C ASP A 6 -56.04 2.85 13.22
N VAL A 7 -56.57 3.48 12.16
CA VAL A 7 -55.71 3.95 11.08
C VAL A 7 -54.99 5.19 11.60
N GLN A 8 -53.97 4.96 12.42
CA GLN A 8 -52.98 5.97 12.78
C GLN A 8 -52.47 6.58 11.47
N GLN A 9 -52.72 7.88 11.27
CA GLN A 9 -52.05 8.66 10.25
C GLN A 9 -50.55 8.51 10.48
N ALA A 10 -49.88 7.73 9.63
CA ALA A 10 -48.43 7.65 9.63
C ALA A 10 -47.89 9.06 9.40
N ALA A 11 -47.25 9.62 10.43
CA ALA A 11 -46.57 10.89 10.35
C ALA A 11 -45.68 10.90 9.09
N PRO A 12 -45.60 12.03 8.35
CA PRO A 12 -44.76 12.07 7.17
C PRO A 12 -43.34 11.69 7.61
N HIS A 13 -42.83 10.56 7.12
CA HIS A 13 -41.42 10.28 7.20
C HIS A 13 -40.74 11.39 6.41
N LYS A 14 -40.31 12.42 7.14
CA LYS A 14 -39.50 13.50 6.60
C LYS A 14 -38.30 12.80 5.96
N ALA A 15 -38.28 12.77 4.63
CA ALA A 15 -37.13 12.28 3.89
C ALA A 15 -35.94 13.01 4.50
N ALA A 16 -35.01 12.24 5.09
CA ALA A 16 -33.80 12.83 5.65
C ALA A 16 -33.17 13.63 4.50
N GLU A 17 -33.11 14.94 4.68
CA GLU A 17 -32.51 15.82 3.70
C GLU A 17 -31.07 15.35 3.52
N PHE A 18 -30.67 15.11 2.27
CA PHE A 18 -29.34 14.63 1.99
C PHE A 18 -28.32 15.71 2.35
N ASP A 19 -27.56 15.47 3.42
CA ASP A 19 -26.46 16.33 3.83
C ASP A 19 -25.18 15.91 3.09
N GLN A 20 -24.87 16.65 2.03
CA GLN A 20 -23.70 16.42 1.19
C GLN A 20 -22.39 16.55 1.98
N ASP A 21 -22.29 17.53 2.88
CA ASP A 21 -21.05 17.81 3.62
C ASP A 21 -20.77 16.71 4.65
N HIS A 22 -21.82 16.21 5.30
CA HIS A 22 -21.73 15.05 6.17
C HIS A 22 -21.30 13.80 5.39
N ALA A 23 -21.93 13.51 4.25
CA ALA A 23 -21.58 12.35 3.43
C ALA A 23 -20.11 12.41 2.94
N ILE A 24 -19.63 13.56 2.49
CA ILE A 24 -18.24 13.74 2.05
C ILE A 24 -17.26 13.54 3.22
N LYS A 25 -17.59 14.02 4.41
CA LYS A 25 -16.76 13.86 5.61
C LYS A 25 -16.60 12.39 6.00
N GLU A 26 -17.69 11.64 6.00
CA GLU A 26 -17.68 10.20 6.29
C GLU A 26 -16.86 9.44 5.23
N LEU A 27 -17.07 9.74 3.94
CA LEU A 27 -16.35 9.09 2.85
C LEU A 27 -14.84 9.34 2.89
N LYS A 28 -14.38 10.53 3.33
CA LYS A 28 -12.94 10.84 3.45
C LYS A 28 -12.17 9.85 4.33
N HIS A 29 -12.82 9.25 5.34
CA HIS A 29 -12.17 8.25 6.20
C HIS A 29 -11.89 6.92 5.49
N TYR A 30 -12.62 6.64 4.40
CA TYR A 30 -12.49 5.41 3.61
C TYR A 30 -11.67 5.61 2.33
N LEU A 31 -11.41 6.86 1.95
CA LEU A 31 -10.60 7.18 0.78
C LEU A 31 -9.11 7.08 1.15
N PRO A 32 -8.26 6.57 0.24
CA PRO A 32 -6.82 6.57 0.47
C PRO A 32 -6.33 8.00 0.70
N ALA A 33 -5.85 8.27 1.91
CA ALA A 33 -5.27 9.57 2.28
C ALA A 33 -3.84 9.76 1.73
N GLN A 34 -3.30 8.75 1.03
CA GLN A 34 -1.97 8.80 0.48
C GLN A 34 -1.97 9.76 -0.72
N ALA A 35 -1.34 10.91 -0.54
CA ALA A 35 -1.03 11.80 -1.65
C ALA A 35 -0.29 11.02 -2.75
N SER A 36 -0.48 11.41 -4.01
CA SER A 36 0.31 10.87 -5.12
C SER A 36 1.78 11.04 -4.76
N LEU A 37 2.53 9.93 -4.61
CA LEU A 37 3.96 9.94 -4.39
C LEU A 37 4.59 10.64 -5.61
N LYS A 38 4.95 11.93 -5.44
CA LYS A 38 5.54 12.74 -6.51
C LYS A 38 6.83 12.08 -7.02
N ASP A 39 7.59 11.51 -6.10
CA ASP A 39 8.79 10.73 -6.36
C ASP A 39 8.69 9.42 -5.57
N PHE A 40 8.60 8.29 -6.28
CA PHE A 40 8.57 6.98 -5.64
C PHE A 40 9.99 6.56 -5.25
N ILE A 41 10.47 7.07 -4.11
CA ILE A 41 11.76 6.66 -3.55
C ILE A 41 11.53 5.35 -2.80
N HIS A 42 11.72 4.22 -3.49
CA HIS A 42 11.73 2.93 -2.83
C HIS A 42 13.07 2.73 -2.13
N HIS A 43 13.04 2.34 -0.86
CA HIS A 43 14.20 1.68 -0.29
C HIS A 43 14.42 0.38 -1.07
N ASN A 44 15.58 0.26 -1.72
CA ASN A 44 16.09 -0.99 -2.27
C ASN A 44 15.94 -2.10 -1.20
N SER A 45 15.46 -3.28 -1.55
CA SER A 45 15.26 -4.41 -0.61
C SER A 45 16.48 -4.73 0.26
N LEU A 46 17.69 -4.40 -0.21
CA LEU A 46 18.94 -4.51 0.53
C LEU A 46 19.01 -3.58 1.77
N HIS A 47 18.15 -2.57 1.83
CA HIS A 47 18.00 -1.68 2.99
C HIS A 47 17.63 -2.44 4.26
N ALA A 48 16.94 -3.59 4.14
CA ALA A 48 16.68 -4.47 5.28
C ALA A 48 17.97 -5.00 5.95
N PHE A 49 19.10 -4.96 5.23
CA PHE A 49 20.42 -5.43 5.67
C PHE A 49 21.42 -4.28 5.81
N GLN A 50 20.97 -3.03 5.92
CA GLN A 50 21.85 -1.85 5.97
C GLN A 50 22.83 -1.85 7.16
N ASN A 51 22.53 -2.63 8.19
CA ASN A 51 23.35 -2.80 9.38
C ASN A 51 24.51 -3.80 9.17
N LEU A 52 24.56 -4.51 8.05
CA LEU A 52 25.61 -5.48 7.74
C LEU A 52 26.64 -4.88 6.77
N PRO A 53 27.91 -5.34 6.80
CA PRO A 53 28.87 -5.05 5.74
C PRO A 53 28.32 -5.43 4.36
N PHE A 54 28.64 -4.64 3.33
CA PHE A 54 28.05 -4.80 1.99
C PHE A 54 28.08 -6.24 1.44
N HIS A 55 29.22 -6.92 1.55
CA HIS A 55 29.33 -8.30 1.07
C HIS A 55 28.45 -9.26 1.86
N GLU A 56 28.38 -9.09 3.18
CA GLU A 56 27.52 -9.90 4.04
C GLU A 56 26.04 -9.65 3.70
N ALA A 57 25.61 -8.39 3.66
CA ALA A 57 24.27 -7.98 3.24
C ALA A 57 23.87 -8.58 1.88
N ALA A 58 24.75 -8.50 0.89
CA ALA A 58 24.52 -9.07 -0.43
C ALA A 58 24.39 -10.61 -0.40
N GLN A 59 25.16 -11.28 0.48
CA GLN A 59 25.04 -12.74 0.65
C GLN A 59 23.70 -13.12 1.26
N THR A 60 23.36 -12.47 2.37
CA THR A 60 22.13 -12.72 3.13
C THR A 60 20.90 -12.49 2.24
N ALA A 61 20.91 -11.45 1.41
CA ALA A 61 19.83 -11.21 0.46
C ALA A 61 19.73 -12.28 -0.65
N THR A 62 20.87 -12.81 -1.13
CA THR A 62 20.87 -13.94 -2.07
C THR A 62 20.28 -15.20 -1.43
N GLU A 63 20.68 -15.51 -0.19
CA GLU A 63 20.26 -16.73 0.52
C GLU A 63 18.77 -16.67 0.91
N LEU A 64 18.31 -15.53 1.43
CA LEU A 64 16.93 -15.38 1.90
C LEU A 64 15.93 -15.15 0.76
N PHE A 65 16.31 -14.36 -0.25
CA PHE A 65 15.38 -13.89 -1.28
C PHE A 65 15.69 -14.40 -2.69
N GLY A 66 16.76 -15.19 -2.87
CA GLY A 66 17.17 -15.69 -4.19
C GLY A 66 17.70 -14.61 -5.12
N TYR A 67 18.08 -13.44 -4.61
CA TYR A 67 18.53 -12.32 -5.42
C TYR A 67 19.91 -12.58 -6.04
N LYS A 68 20.10 -12.18 -7.31
CA LYS A 68 21.42 -12.18 -7.93
C LYS A 68 22.16 -10.87 -7.58
N THR A 69 22.67 -10.78 -6.35
CA THR A 69 23.34 -9.56 -5.83
C THR A 69 24.78 -9.38 -6.30
N ARG A 70 25.38 -10.43 -6.90
CA ARG A 70 26.75 -10.42 -7.42
C ARG A 70 26.81 -11.13 -8.76
N LEU A 71 27.78 -10.72 -9.56
CA LEU A 71 28.16 -11.46 -10.75
C LEU A 71 28.93 -12.73 -10.36
N THR A 72 28.88 -13.72 -11.24
CA THR A 72 29.77 -14.88 -11.17
C THR A 72 31.21 -14.46 -11.40
N LEU A 73 32.16 -15.28 -10.93
CA LEU A 73 33.59 -15.02 -11.17
C LEU A 73 33.92 -14.90 -12.66
N LYS A 74 33.23 -15.66 -13.52
CA LYS A 74 33.39 -15.60 -14.97
C LYS A 74 32.95 -14.24 -15.53
N GLU A 75 31.79 -13.76 -15.12
CA GLU A 75 31.27 -12.45 -15.54
C GLU A 75 32.20 -11.31 -15.09
N TYR A 76 32.72 -11.34 -13.85
CA TYR A 76 33.70 -10.36 -13.39
C TYR A 76 34.98 -10.36 -14.23
N ARG A 77 35.54 -11.54 -14.52
CA ARG A 77 36.75 -11.66 -15.34
C ARG A 77 36.54 -11.16 -16.77
N GLN A 78 35.37 -11.41 -17.34
CA GLN A 78 35.02 -10.91 -18.67
C GLN A 78 34.95 -9.38 -18.70
N LEU A 79 34.22 -8.77 -17.75
CA LEU A 79 34.11 -7.30 -17.69
C LEU A 79 35.47 -6.62 -17.48
N TYR A 80 36.33 -7.22 -16.64
CA TYR A 80 37.70 -6.74 -16.46
C TYR A 80 38.52 -6.79 -17.76
N ALA A 81 38.44 -7.90 -18.50
CA ALA A 81 39.09 -8.04 -19.80
C ALA A 81 38.55 -7.03 -20.84
N ASP A 82 37.25 -6.76 -20.79
CA ASP A 82 36.56 -5.80 -21.64
C ASP A 82 36.79 -4.34 -21.22
N LYS A 83 37.50 -4.09 -20.11
CA LYS A 83 37.72 -2.76 -19.51
C LYS A 83 36.42 -2.00 -19.19
N ARG A 84 35.46 -2.73 -18.62
CA ARG A 84 34.13 -2.22 -18.23
C ARG A 84 33.94 -2.24 -16.72
#